data_AF-A0AAV0BI16-F1
#
_entry.id   AF-A0AAV0BI16-F1
#
_cell.length_a   1.000
_cell.length_b   1.000
_cell.length_c   1.000
_cell.angle_alpha   90.00
_cell.angle_beta   90.00
_cell.angle_gamma   90.00
#
_symmetry.space_group_name_H-M   'P 1'
#
loop_
_entity.id
_entity.type
_entity.pdbx_description
1 polymer ?
#
loop_
_entity_poly.entity_id
_entity_poly.type
_entity_poly.pdbx_seq_one_letter_code
_entity_poly.pdbx_strand_id
1 'polypeptide(L)'
;MGKFADKNLEDLSQKGIGIHHAGLEQLDRKQVEEFFLTGRTKVLCTTSTLSVGVSLPSRCVIIRGTSSFKGANAKSTDGFKDYSKLDLAQMMGRAGRPQFDTQGVAVIMTSQVDKV
;
A
#
# COMPACT_ATOMS: atom_id res chain seq x y z
N MET A 1 19.49 -11.35 0.10
CA MET A 1 18.33 -10.65 0.69
C MET A 1 18.43 -10.77 2.21
N GLY A 2 17.85 -9.86 2.99
CA GLY A 2 17.70 -10.09 4.44
C GLY A 2 16.77 -11.27 4.69
N LYS A 3 16.95 -11.94 5.84
CA LYS A 3 16.11 -13.05 6.28
C LYS A 3 14.87 -12.50 6.98
N PHE A 4 13.69 -12.90 6.52
CA PHE A 4 12.40 -12.56 7.14
C PHE A 4 11.92 -13.70 8.04
N ALA A 5 11.11 -13.39 9.05
CA ALA A 5 10.44 -14.40 9.84
C ALA A 5 9.30 -15.05 9.05
N ASP A 6 8.55 -14.25 8.27
CA ASP A 6 7.53 -14.76 7.35
C ASP A 6 8.15 -15.37 6.09
N LYS A 7 7.91 -16.67 5.87
CA LYS A 7 8.46 -17.41 4.73
C LYS A 7 7.91 -16.94 3.38
N ASN A 8 6.64 -16.54 3.31
CA ASN A 8 6.06 -16.05 2.07
C ASN A 8 6.67 -14.69 1.70
N LEU A 9 6.91 -13.85 2.70
CA LEU A 9 7.61 -12.59 2.53
C LEU A 9 9.06 -12.80 2.08
N GLU A 10 9.76 -13.79 2.64
CA GLU A 10 11.12 -14.15 2.20
C GLU A 10 11.16 -14.54 0.71
N ASP A 11 10.25 -15.42 0.28
CA ASP A 11 10.14 -15.87 -1.11
C ASP A 11 9.79 -14.73 -2.08
N LEU A 12 8.88 -13.82 -1.69
CA LEU A 12 8.50 -12.66 -2.49
C LEU A 12 9.62 -11.62 -2.55
N SER A 13 10.32 -11.42 -1.44
CA SER A 13 11.41 -10.45 -1.33
C SER A 13 12.52 -10.81 -2.32
N GLN A 14 12.88 -12.08 -2.46
CA GLN A 14 13.86 -12.52 -3.46
C GLN A 14 13.49 -12.15 -4.91
N LYS A 15 12.20 -11.92 -5.18
CA LYS A 15 11.68 -11.48 -6.49
C LYS A 15 11.52 -9.95 -6.59
N GLY A 16 11.98 -9.20 -5.59
CA GLY A 16 11.85 -7.74 -5.50
C GLY A 16 10.47 -7.25 -5.09
N ILE A 17 9.65 -8.11 -4.47
CA ILE A 17 8.28 -7.82 -4.02
C ILE A 17 8.22 -7.83 -2.49
N GLY A 18 7.74 -6.75 -1.89
CA GLY A 18 7.51 -6.65 -0.45
C GLY A 18 6.03 -6.66 -0.10
N ILE A 19 5.71 -7.11 1.12
CA ILE A 19 4.38 -7.05 1.71
C ILE A 19 4.46 -6.22 3.00
N HIS A 20 3.47 -5.35 3.25
CA HIS A 20 3.38 -4.58 4.49
C HIS A 20 1.95 -4.50 5.03
N HIS A 21 1.72 -5.13 6.19
CA HIS A 21 0.47 -5.02 6.94
C HIS A 21 0.74 -5.16 8.44
N ALA A 22 -0.25 -4.81 9.26
CA ALA A 22 -0.14 -4.84 10.72
C ALA A 22 0.06 -6.25 11.32
N GLY A 23 -0.18 -7.30 10.54
CA GLY A 23 -0.01 -8.69 10.95
C GLY A 23 1.41 -9.23 10.82
N LEU A 24 2.33 -8.48 10.20
CA LEU A 24 3.75 -8.84 10.17
C LEU A 24 4.45 -8.43 11.46
N GLU A 25 5.50 -9.19 11.81
CA GLU A 25 6.39 -8.83 12.90
C GLU A 25 6.99 -7.42 12.69
N GLN A 26 7.27 -6.72 13.79
CA GLN A 26 7.80 -5.35 13.70
C GLN A 26 9.16 -5.31 12.98
N LEU A 27 10.00 -6.33 13.16
CA LEU A 27 11.30 -6.44 12.50
C LEU A 27 11.16 -6.62 10.99
N ASP A 28 10.28 -7.53 10.56
CA ASP A 28 9.98 -7.74 9.14
C ASP A 28 9.44 -6.46 8.48
N ARG A 29 8.52 -5.74 9.14
CA ARG A 29 8.00 -4.46 8.63
C ARG A 29 9.10 -3.43 8.40
N LYS A 30 9.97 -3.23 9.39
CA LYS A 30 11.10 -2.28 9.29
C LYS A 30 12.06 -2.68 8.16
N GLN A 31 12.34 -3.97 8.01
CA GLN A 31 13.25 -4.45 6.98
C GLN A 31 12.64 -4.28 5.57
N VAL A 32 11.34 -4.52 5.39
CA VAL A 32 10.66 -4.26 4.11
C VAL A 32 10.66 -2.77 3.76
N GLU A 33 10.41 -1.89 4.74
CA GLU A 33 10.47 -0.44 4.56
C GLU A 33 11.86 0.02 4.10
N GLU A 34 12.92 -0.47 4.75
CA GLU A 34 14.30 -0.19 4.38
C GLU A 34 14.62 -0.69 2.96
N PHE A 35 14.19 -1.90 2.61
CA PHE A 35 14.44 -2.46 1.29
C PHE A 35 13.71 -1.70 0.19
N PHE A 36 12.52 -1.15 0.48
CA PHE A 36 11.81 -0.30 -0.46
C PHE A 36 12.49 1.07 -0.62
N LEU A 37 12.89 1.72 0.48
CA LEU A 37 13.59 3.02 0.44
C LEU A 37 14.94 2.95 -0.29
N THR A 38 15.67 1.85 -0.09
CA THR A 38 16.96 1.60 -0.75
C THR A 38 16.82 1.07 -2.18
N GLY A 39 15.58 0.85 -2.66
CA GLY A 39 15.29 0.39 -4.01
C GLY A 39 15.65 -1.08 -4.29
N ARG A 40 15.88 -1.88 -3.24
CA ARG A 40 16.05 -3.34 -3.32
C ARG A 40 14.71 -4.03 -3.62
N THR A 41 13.63 -3.52 -3.03
CA THR A 41 12.26 -3.90 -3.34
C THR A 41 11.69 -2.91 -4.35
N LYS A 42 11.22 -3.39 -5.50
CA LYS A 42 10.65 -2.54 -6.57
C LYS A 42 9.15 -2.34 -6.41
N VAL A 43 8.46 -3.34 -5.87
CA VAL A 43 7.01 -3.33 -5.67
C VAL A 43 6.71 -3.64 -4.22
N LEU A 44 5.91 -2.80 -3.58
CA LEU A 44 5.47 -2.99 -2.21
C LEU A 44 3.94 -3.00 -2.16
N CYS A 45 3.36 -4.12 -1.74
CA CYS A 45 1.92 -4.27 -1.56
C CYS A 45 1.57 -4.00 -0.08
N THR A 46 0.65 -3.06 0.18
CA THR A 46 0.30 -2.67 1.55
C THR A 46 -1.20 -2.61 1.79
N THR A 47 -1.60 -2.71 3.05
CA THR A 47 -2.96 -2.33 3.46
C THR A 47 -3.11 -0.81 3.55
N SER A 48 -4.36 -0.32 3.57
CA SER A 48 -4.68 1.12 3.63
C SER A 48 -4.06 1.83 4.83
N THR A 49 -3.80 1.12 5.93
CA THR A 49 -3.21 1.65 7.16
C THR A 49 -1.84 2.28 6.97
N LEU A 50 -1.07 1.89 5.94
CA LEU A 50 0.23 2.50 5.65
C LEU A 50 0.09 4.00 5.32
N SER A 51 -1.01 4.38 4.66
CA SER A 51 -1.23 5.74 4.15
C SER A 51 -1.20 6.83 5.24
N VAL A 52 -1.45 6.47 6.50
CA VAL A 52 -1.54 7.41 7.63
C VAL A 52 -0.37 7.30 8.62
N GLY A 53 0.47 6.27 8.52
CA GLY A 53 1.39 5.90 9.61
C GLY A 53 2.88 5.92 9.30
N VAL A 54 3.30 5.91 8.03
CA VAL A 54 4.70 5.80 7.65
C VAL A 54 5.03 6.73 6.49
N SER A 55 6.18 7.41 6.55
CA SER A 55 6.68 8.23 5.45
C SER A 55 7.44 7.38 4.43
N LEU A 56 6.69 6.70 3.56
CA LEU A 56 7.24 5.84 2.52
C LEU A 56 6.79 6.33 1.13
N PRO A 57 7.45 7.36 0.54
CA PRO A 57 7.08 7.86 -0.77
C PRO A 57 7.48 6.87 -1.88
N SER A 58 6.69 6.82 -2.93
CA SER A 58 6.88 5.92 -4.07
C SER A 58 6.71 6.70 -5.36
N ARG A 59 7.40 6.33 -6.45
CA ARG A 59 7.18 7.00 -7.74
C ARG A 59 5.75 6.80 -8.26
N CYS A 60 5.18 5.62 -8.02
CA CYS A 60 3.86 5.24 -8.48
C CYS A 60 3.08 4.57 -7.35
N VAL A 61 1.83 4.99 -7.14
CA VAL A 61 0.87 4.34 -6.24
C VAL A 61 -0.26 3.75 -7.06
N ILE A 62 -0.59 2.49 -6.80
CA ILE A 62 -1.75 1.82 -7.39
C ILE A 62 -2.74 1.54 -6.27
N ILE A 63 -3.92 2.15 -6.36
CA ILE A 63 -5.06 1.86 -5.46
C ILE A 63 -5.91 0.81 -6.15
N ARG A 64 -5.83 -0.44 -5.65
CA ARG A 64 -6.60 -1.57 -6.18
C ARG A 64 -7.92 -1.70 -5.43
N GLY A 65 -9.02 -1.34 -6.09
CA GLY A 65 -10.35 -1.30 -5.50
C GLY A 65 -10.56 -0.05 -4.64
N THR A 66 -11.79 0.45 -4.62
CA THR A 66 -12.14 1.69 -3.89
C THR A 66 -13.06 1.46 -2.70
N SER A 67 -13.24 0.21 -2.28
CA SER A 67 -14.09 -0.16 -1.15
C SER A 67 -13.34 -1.04 -0.15
N SER A 68 -13.78 -0.98 1.11
CA SER A 68 -13.23 -1.78 2.20
C SER A 68 -14.36 -2.35 3.06
N PHE A 69 -14.15 -3.55 3.59
CA PHE A 69 -15.12 -4.16 4.48
C PHE A 69 -15.18 -3.38 5.81
N LYS A 70 -16.39 -2.98 6.20
CA LYS A 70 -16.69 -2.30 7.48
C LYS A 70 -17.65 -3.11 8.36
N GLY A 71 -18.09 -4.28 7.90
CA GLY A 71 -19.02 -5.14 8.62
C GLY A 71 -20.31 -4.38 8.98
N ALA A 72 -20.75 -4.49 10.23
CA ALA A 72 -21.97 -3.83 10.71
C ALA A 72 -21.95 -2.28 10.61
N ASN A 73 -20.78 -1.67 10.44
CA ASN A 73 -20.64 -0.23 10.27
C ASN A 73 -20.82 0.23 8.81
N ALA A 74 -20.96 -0.71 7.87
CA ALA A 74 -21.34 -0.38 6.50
C ALA A 74 -22.84 -0.09 6.43
N LYS A 75 -23.23 0.89 5.62
CA LYS A 75 -24.65 1.17 5.32
C LYS A 75 -25.20 0.26 4.22
N SER A 76 -24.35 -0.57 3.60
CA SER A 76 -24.71 -1.51 2.54
C SER A 76 -25.00 -2.91 3.11
N THR A 77 -25.75 -3.68 2.34
CA THR A 77 -26.14 -5.07 2.67
C THR A 77 -24.98 -6.06 2.62
N ASP A 78 -23.93 -5.77 1.85
CA ASP A 78 -22.75 -6.63 1.70
C ASP A 78 -21.64 -6.37 2.74
N GLY A 79 -21.80 -5.34 3.58
CA GLY A 79 -20.81 -4.98 4.60
C GLY A 79 -19.61 -4.17 4.08
N PHE A 80 -19.61 -3.77 2.80
CA PHE A 80 -18.56 -2.94 2.20
C PHE A 80 -18.90 -1.45 2.20
N LYS A 81 -17.88 -0.62 2.32
CA LYS A 81 -18.02 0.83 2.22
C LYS A 81 -16.88 1.40 1.41
N ASP A 82 -17.22 2.32 0.52
CA ASP A 82 -16.23 3.06 -0.25
C ASP A 82 -15.27 3.83 0.66
N TYR A 83 -14.03 3.93 0.21
CA TYR A 83 -13.06 4.80 0.83
C TYR A 83 -13.54 6.25 0.75
N SER A 84 -13.30 7.01 1.81
CA SER A 84 -13.58 8.44 1.77
C SER A 84 -12.61 9.14 0.81
N LYS A 85 -12.98 10.34 0.34
CA LYS A 85 -12.06 11.19 -0.45
C LYS A 85 -10.74 11.44 0.29
N LEU A 86 -10.79 11.55 1.62
CA LEU A 86 -9.60 11.73 2.45
C LEU A 86 -8.70 10.48 2.43
N ASP A 87 -9.27 9.28 2.58
CA ASP A 87 -8.51 8.04 2.54
C ASP A 87 -7.80 7.88 1.18
N LEU A 88 -8.52 8.11 0.09
CA LEU A 88 -7.95 8.08 -1.26
C LEU A 88 -6.86 9.14 -1.43
N ALA A 89 -7.09 10.36 -0.96
CA ALA A 89 -6.09 11.43 -1.01
C ALA A 89 -4.82 11.09 -0.20
N GLN A 90 -4.97 10.46 0.97
CA GLN A 90 -3.82 10.00 1.78
C GLN A 90 -3.02 8.91 1.08
N MET A 91 -3.68 7.98 0.37
CA MET A 91 -2.99 6.97 -0.44
C MET A 91 -2.29 7.61 -1.63
N MET A 92 -2.98 8.45 -2.40
CA MET A 92 -2.41 9.14 -3.56
C MET A 92 -1.26 10.08 -3.18
N GLY A 93 -1.31 10.69 -2.01
CA GLY A 93 -0.23 11.56 -1.50
C GLY A 93 1.11 10.85 -1.27
N ARG A 94 1.15 9.51 -1.40
CA ARG A 94 2.39 8.73 -1.39
C ARG A 94 3.03 8.60 -2.78
N ALA A 95 2.36 9.06 -3.83
CA ALA A 95 2.89 9.10 -5.18
C ALA A 95 3.79 10.33 -5.38
N GLY A 96 4.96 10.10 -5.97
CA GLY A 96 6.05 11.07 -6.10
C GLY A 96 7.01 11.02 -4.92
N ARG A 97 8.31 10.98 -5.22
CA ARG A 97 9.38 11.14 -4.23
C ARG A 97 9.95 12.55 -4.33
N PRO A 98 9.69 13.44 -3.35
CA PRO A 98 10.28 14.77 -3.34
C PRO A 98 11.79 14.68 -3.52
N GLN A 99 12.38 15.58 -4.31
CA GLN A 99 13.82 15.63 -4.64
C GLN A 99 14.35 14.52 -5.56
N PHE A 100 13.62 13.42 -5.77
CA PHE A 100 14.06 12.31 -6.63
C PHE A 100 13.29 12.21 -7.95
N ASP A 101 11.98 12.45 -7.92
CA ASP A 101 11.12 12.38 -9.10
C ASP A 101 10.59 13.78 -9.45
N THR A 102 10.50 14.08 -10.75
CA THR A 102 9.85 15.29 -11.27
C THR A 102 8.32 15.20 -11.26
N GLN A 103 7.80 13.97 -11.24
CA GLN A 103 6.37 13.67 -11.27
C GLN A 103 6.09 12.37 -10.50
N GLY A 104 4.95 12.30 -9.82
CA GLY A 104 4.39 11.10 -9.23
C GLY A 104 3.18 10.60 -10.03
N VAL A 105 2.94 9.29 -10.05
CA VAL A 105 1.78 8.71 -10.73
C VAL A 105 0.88 8.02 -9.70
N ALA A 106 -0.41 8.34 -9.71
CA ALA A 106 -1.41 7.62 -8.94
C ALA A 106 -2.41 6.97 -9.92
N VAL A 107 -2.58 5.65 -9.80
CA VAL A 107 -3.52 4.87 -10.61
C VAL A 107 -4.60 4.33 -9.68
N ILE A 108 -5.87 4.66 -9.96
CA ILE A 108 -7.01 4.11 -9.23
C ILE A 108 -7.68 3.07 -10.13
N MET A 109 -7.70 1.82 -9.66
CA MET A 109 -8.42 0.73 -10.31
C MET A 109 -9.74 0.53 -9.59
N THR A 110 -10.84 0.89 -10.24
CA THR A 110 -12.19 0.76 -9.67
C THR A 110 -13.17 0.15 -10.67
N SER A 111 -14.37 -0.19 -10.21
CA SER A 111 -15.45 -0.68 -11.04
C SER A 111 -15.93 0.42 -12.01
N GLN A 112 -16.57 0.04 -13.12
CA GLN A 112 -17.09 1.05 -14.05
C GLN A 112 -18.20 1.91 -13.43
N VAL A 113 -18.96 1.36 -12.48
CA VAL A 113 -20.06 2.08 -11.83
C VAL A 113 -19.54 3.12 -10.82
N ASP A 114 -18.36 2.90 -10.25
CA ASP A 114 -17.73 3.79 -9.26
C ASP A 114 -16.72 4.76 -9.91
N LYS A 115 -16.54 4.67 -11.23
CA LYS A 115 -15.66 5.55 -11.98
C LYS A 115 -16.28 6.94 -12.05
N VAL A 116 -15.65 7.90 -11.39
CA VAL A 116 -16.01 9.34 -11.42
C VAL A 116 -15.83 9.91 -12.82
#